data_AF-A0A4R5KCI7-F1
#
_entry.id   AF-A0A4R5KCI7-F1
#
_cell.length_a   1.000
_cell.length_b   1.000
_cell.length_c   1.000
_cell.angle_alpha   90.00
_cell.angle_beta   90.00
_cell.angle_gamma   90.00
#
_symmetry.space_group_name_H-M   'P 1'
#
loop_
_entity.id
_entity.type
_entity.pdbx_description
1 polymer ?
#
loop_
_entity_poly.entity_id
_entity_poly.type
_entity_poly.pdbx_seq_one_letter_code
_entity_poly.pdbx_strand_id
1 'polypeptide(L)'
;MNVLFEAERPPGIIDVSPYWRPASYADGIILADALCWHGLDRAALEELNVPVAAIARGLLFRVLTTQERINDGVGMDFLKDEIARYEKAASAIGL
;
A
#
# COMPACT_ATOMS: atom_id res chain seq x y z
N MET A 1 6.96 1.55 5.42
CA MET A 1 5.68 1.71 6.14
C MET A 1 5.89 2.84 7.12
N ASN A 2 4.96 3.78 7.16
CA ASN A 2 5.15 5.05 7.86
C ASN A 2 4.26 5.14 9.13
N VAL A 3 3.85 3.99 9.64
CA VAL A 3 3.01 3.83 10.83
C VAL A 3 3.73 2.93 11.83
N LEU A 4 3.88 3.41 13.06
CA LEU A 4 4.50 2.70 14.18
C LEU A 4 3.41 2.28 15.17
N PHE A 5 3.51 1.05 15.68
CA PHE A 5 2.58 0.49 16.64
C PHE A 5 3.31 0.16 17.94
N GLU A 6 2.71 0.50 19.08
CA GLU A 6 3.14 0.11 20.42
C GLU A 6 1.90 -0.28 21.23
N ALA A 7 2.03 -1.27 22.12
CA ALA A 7 0.93 -1.70 22.97
C ALA A 7 0.37 -0.53 23.79
N GLU A 8 -0.96 -0.42 23.86
CA GLU A 8 -1.68 0.59 24.64
C GLU A 8 -1.41 2.06 24.23
N ARG A 9 -0.78 2.29 23.08
CA ARG A 9 -0.58 3.63 22.52
C ARG A 9 -1.28 3.80 21.17
N PRO A 10 -1.75 5.02 20.86
CA PRO A 10 -2.19 5.34 19.51
C PRO A 10 -1.08 5.09 18.48
N PRO A 11 -1.40 4.72 17.22
CA PRO A 11 -0.40 4.57 16.18
C PRO A 11 0.37 5.87 15.93
N GLY A 12 1.69 5.78 15.82
CA GLY A 12 2.55 6.90 15.47
C GLY A 12 2.70 7.04 13.96
N ILE A 13 2.53 8.25 13.41
CA ILE A 13 2.77 8.53 11.99
C ILE A 13 4.13 9.21 11.84
N ILE A 14 4.99 8.67 10.98
CA ILE A 14 6.33 9.18 10.71
C ILE A 14 6.50 9.56 9.24
N ASP A 15 7.61 10.25 8.91
CA ASP A 15 7.98 10.57 7.53
C ASP A 15 6.86 11.30 6.76
N VAL A 16 6.26 12.29 7.42
CA VAL A 16 5.16 13.08 6.86
C VAL A 16 5.73 14.14 5.93
N SER A 17 5.37 14.06 4.65
CA SER A 17 5.60 15.09 3.64
C SER A 17 4.27 15.78 3.30
N PRO A 18 3.91 16.91 3.96
CA PRO A 18 2.61 17.54 3.78
C PRO A 18 2.36 17.96 2.34
N TYR A 19 1.21 17.57 1.81
CA TYR A 19 0.84 17.90 0.44
C TYR A 19 -0.68 17.97 0.28
N TRP A 20 -1.17 18.94 -0.50
CA TRP A 20 -2.62 19.17 -0.62
C TRP A 20 -3.24 18.26 -1.69
N ARG A 21 -4.06 17.30 -1.26
CA ARG A 21 -4.74 16.30 -2.11
C ARG A 21 -6.11 15.94 -1.51
N PRO A 22 -7.02 15.33 -2.29
CA PRO A 22 -8.22 14.72 -1.73
C PRO A 22 -7.86 13.69 -0.64
N ALA A 23 -8.65 13.62 0.44
CA ALA A 23 -8.41 12.69 1.55
C ALA A 23 -8.24 11.23 1.09
N SER A 24 -9.03 10.82 0.09
CA SER A 24 -8.97 9.48 -0.53
C SER A 24 -7.60 9.12 -1.10
N TYR A 25 -6.72 10.09 -1.35
CA TYR A 25 -5.33 9.82 -1.71
C TYR A 25 -4.59 9.09 -0.59
N ALA A 26 -4.68 9.57 0.65
CA ALA A 26 -4.06 8.93 1.79
C ALA A 26 -4.68 7.57 2.08
N ASP A 27 -6.02 7.48 2.01
CA ASP A 27 -6.74 6.22 2.21
C ASP A 27 -6.30 5.15 1.20
N GLY A 28 -6.15 5.52 -0.07
CA GLY A 28 -5.67 4.62 -1.11
C GLY A 28 -4.26 4.07 -0.85
N ILE A 29 -3.36 4.89 -0.31
CA ILE A 29 -2.00 4.46 0.07
C ILE A 29 -2.07 3.47 1.24
N ILE A 30 -2.82 3.79 2.28
CA ILE A 30 -2.96 2.95 3.47
C ILE A 30 -3.57 1.58 3.09
N LEU A 31 -4.61 1.55 2.28
CA LEU A 31 -5.25 0.31 1.86
C LEU A 31 -4.39 -0.52 0.91
N ALA A 32 -3.66 0.12 -0.01
CA ALA A 32 -2.69 -0.57 -0.85
C ALA A 32 -1.62 -1.27 0.01
N ASP A 33 -1.10 -0.59 1.03
CA ASP A 33 -0.13 -1.17 1.96
C ASP A 33 -0.75 -2.31 2.79
N ALA A 34 -1.97 -2.11 3.27
CA ALA A 34 -2.67 -3.10 4.08
C ALA A 34 -2.93 -4.41 3.29
N LEU A 35 -3.32 -4.30 2.02
CA LEU A 35 -3.52 -5.45 1.14
C LEU A 35 -2.22 -6.19 0.83
N CYS A 36 -1.14 -5.45 0.56
CA CYS A 36 0.14 -6.04 0.19
C CYS A 36 0.88 -6.70 1.36
N TRP A 37 0.86 -6.08 2.55
CA TRP A 37 1.73 -6.50 3.66
C TRP A 37 1.02 -6.85 4.96
N HIS A 38 -0.25 -6.48 5.15
CA HIS A 38 -0.96 -6.66 6.43
C HIS A 38 -2.14 -7.62 6.38
N GLY A 39 -2.37 -8.26 5.22
CA GLY A 39 -3.39 -9.29 5.10
C GLY A 39 -4.82 -8.76 5.23
N LEU A 40 -5.06 -7.50 4.85
CA LEU A 40 -6.42 -6.96 4.78
C LEU A 40 -7.28 -7.84 3.86
N ASP A 41 -8.48 -8.19 4.34
CA ASP A 41 -9.45 -8.96 3.57
C ASP A 41 -10.27 -8.05 2.65
N ARG A 42 -10.67 -8.57 1.48
CA ARG A 42 -11.52 -7.88 0.51
C ARG A 42 -12.84 -7.43 1.13
N ALA A 43 -13.44 -8.23 2.01
CA ALA A 43 -14.69 -7.88 2.68
C ALA A 43 -14.58 -6.55 3.45
N ALA A 44 -13.42 -6.28 4.06
CA ALA A 44 -13.17 -5.04 4.79
C ALA A 44 -13.08 -3.80 3.88
N LEU A 45 -12.83 -3.96 2.57
CA LEU A 45 -12.81 -2.85 1.62
C LEU A 45 -14.20 -2.24 1.41
N GLU A 46 -15.25 -3.06 1.47
CA GLU A 46 -16.63 -2.61 1.28
C GLU A 46 -17.08 -1.66 2.40
N GLU A 47 -16.61 -1.89 3.63
CA GLU A 47 -16.93 -1.07 4.80
C GLU A 47 -16.26 0.31 4.75
N LEU A 48 -15.09 0.42 4.12
CA LEU A 48 -14.27 1.62 4.12
C LEU A 48 -14.64 2.61 2.99
N ASN A 49 -15.40 2.17 2.00
CA ASN A 49 -15.93 3.00 0.90
C ASN A 49 -14.87 3.89 0.20
N VAL A 50 -13.65 3.37 0.05
CA VAL A 50 -12.56 4.08 -0.63
C VAL A 50 -12.61 3.77 -2.13
N PRO A 51 -12.50 4.77 -3.03
CA PRO A 51 -12.53 4.53 -4.46
C PRO A 51 -11.42 3.56 -4.90
N VAL A 52 -11.77 2.53 -5.68
CA VAL A 52 -10.80 1.56 -6.24
C VAL A 52 -9.65 2.27 -6.97
N ALA A 53 -9.94 3.34 -7.70
CA ALA A 53 -8.92 4.13 -8.39
C ALA A 53 -7.89 4.76 -7.43
N ALA A 54 -8.26 5.07 -6.19
CA ALA A 54 -7.32 5.56 -5.18
C ALA A 54 -6.39 4.46 -4.68
N ILE A 55 -6.94 3.27 -4.42
CA ILE A 55 -6.16 2.09 -4.00
C ILE A 55 -5.22 1.67 -5.14
N ALA A 56 -5.72 1.62 -6.38
CA ALA A 56 -4.93 1.32 -7.57
C ALA A 56 -3.74 2.27 -7.75
N ARG A 57 -3.92 3.57 -7.48
CA ARG A 57 -2.81 4.54 -7.47
C ARG A 57 -1.76 4.22 -6.40
N GLY A 58 -2.18 3.76 -5.22
CA GLY A 58 -1.27 3.32 -4.17
C GLY A 58 -0.48 2.08 -4.57
N LEU A 59 -1.14 1.10 -5.20
CA LEU A 59 -0.47 -0.08 -5.75
C LEU A 59 0.53 0.29 -6.86
N LEU A 60 0.15 1.19 -7.77
CA LEU A 60 1.04 1.69 -8.82
C LEU A 60 2.28 2.36 -8.22
N PHE A 61 2.11 3.20 -7.20
CA PHE A 61 3.23 3.80 -6.49
C PHE A 61 4.18 2.71 -5.95
N ARG A 62 3.66 1.63 -5.36
CA ARG A 62 4.48 0.52 -4.87
C ARG A 62 5.25 -0.19 -5.96
N VAL A 63 4.60 -0.53 -7.07
CA VAL A 63 5.26 -1.12 -8.25
C VAL A 63 6.38 -0.24 -8.76
N LEU A 64 6.15 1.08 -8.87
CA LEU A 64 7.17 2.03 -9.30
C LEU A 64 8.34 2.09 -8.30
N THR A 65 8.08 2.10 -6.99
CA THR A 65 9.17 2.07 -5.99
C THR A 65 9.99 0.78 -6.05
N THR A 66 9.37 -0.35 -6.37
CA THR A 66 10.08 -1.62 -6.61
C THR A 66 10.96 -1.54 -7.85
N GLN A 67 10.45 -0.94 -8.93
CA GLN A 67 11.23 -0.71 -10.14
C GLN A 67 12.46 0.16 -9.86
N GLU A 68 12.31 1.25 -9.10
CA GLU A 68 13.45 2.10 -8.74
C GLU A 68 14.49 1.34 -7.90
N ARG A 69 14.06 0.48 -6.96
CA ARG A 69 14.99 -0.37 -6.21
C ARG A 69 15.77 -1.33 -7.11
N ILE A 70 15.14 -1.86 -8.16
CA ILE A 70 15.82 -2.68 -9.17
C ILE A 70 16.84 -1.84 -9.94
N ASN A 71 16.48 -0.61 -10.35
CA ASN A 71 17.38 0.31 -11.04
C ASN A 71 18.59 0.69 -10.17
N ASP A 72 18.41 0.79 -8.86
CA ASP A 72 19.47 1.03 -7.87
C ASP A 72 20.36 -0.21 -7.61
N GLY A 73 20.11 -1.33 -8.32
CA GLY A 73 20.93 -2.54 -8.26
C GLY A 73 20.61 -3.46 -7.08
N VAL A 74 19.47 -3.30 -6.41
CA VAL A 74 19.01 -4.26 -5.39
C VAL A 74 18.72 -5.60 -6.08
N GLY A 75 19.35 -6.68 -5.61
CA GLY A 75 19.24 -8.01 -6.21
C GLY A 75 17.79 -8.51 -6.29
N MET A 76 17.43 -9.22 -7.35
CA MET A 76 16.04 -9.58 -7.68
C MET A 76 15.41 -10.68 -6.82
N ASP A 77 16.10 -11.17 -5.78
CA ASP A 77 15.63 -12.30 -4.96
C ASP A 77 14.29 -12.01 -4.27
N PHE A 78 14.00 -10.75 -3.95
CA PHE A 78 12.76 -10.31 -3.30
C PHE A 78 11.57 -10.13 -4.27
N LEU A 79 11.83 -10.12 -5.59
CA LEU A 79 10.86 -9.68 -6.58
C LEU A 79 9.68 -10.64 -6.70
N LYS A 80 9.93 -11.94 -6.58
CA LYS A 80 8.86 -12.95 -6.65
C LYS A 80 7.81 -12.73 -5.56
N ASP A 81 8.26 -12.45 -4.34
CA ASP A 81 7.37 -12.20 -3.21
C ASP A 81 6.61 -10.89 -3.35
N GLU A 82 7.24 -9.84 -3.88
CA GLU A 82 6.56 -8.57 -4.14
C GLU A 82 5.50 -8.68 -5.24
N ILE A 83 5.82 -9.35 -6.35
CA ILE A 83 4.84 -9.61 -7.42
C ILE A 83 3.62 -10.36 -6.86
N ALA A 84 3.84 -11.42 -6.09
CA ALA A 84 2.74 -12.18 -5.50
C ALA A 84 1.85 -11.32 -4.57
N ARG A 85 2.44 -10.40 -3.81
CA ARG A 85 1.69 -9.44 -2.97
C ARG A 85 0.88 -8.47 -3.82
N TYR A 86 1.46 -7.94 -4.90
CA TYR A 86 0.80 -6.98 -5.79
C TYR A 86 -0.34 -7.63 -6.58
N GLU A 87 -0.14 -8.85 -7.09
CA GLU A 87 -1.19 -9.62 -7.76
C GLU A 87 -2.37 -9.90 -6.81
N LYS A 88 -2.07 -10.34 -5.58
CA LYS A 88 -3.10 -10.55 -4.55
C LYS A 88 -3.87 -9.27 -4.25
N ALA A 89 -3.17 -8.15 -4.10
CA ALA A 89 -3.79 -6.87 -3.80
C ALA A 89 -4.64 -6.33 -4.97
N ALA A 90 -4.17 -6.47 -6.21
CA ALA A 90 -4.92 -6.12 -7.41
C ALA A 90 -6.21 -6.94 -7.55
N SER A 91 -6.11 -8.26 -7.36
CA SER A 91 -7.27 -9.16 -7.37
C SER A 91 -8.31 -8.79 -6.30
N ALA A 92 -7.87 -8.35 -5.12
CA ALA A 92 -8.77 -7.92 -4.04
C ALA A 92 -9.61 -6.68 -4.40
N ILE A 93 -9.09 -5.79 -5.26
CA ILE A 93 -9.81 -4.60 -5.74
C ILE A 93 -10.49 -4.80 -7.11
N GLY A 94 -10.45 -6.02 -7.66
CA GLY A 94 -11.10 -6.37 -8.92
C GLY A 94 -10.33 -5.96 -10.17
N LEU A 95 -8.99 -5.86 -10.09
CA LEU A 95 -8.07 -5.64 -11.21
C LEU A 95 -7.29 -6.90 -11.55
#